data_AF-A0A926M4W1-F1
#
_entry.id   AF-A0A926M4W1-F1
#
_cell.length_a   1.000
_cell.length_b   1.000
_cell.length_c   1.000
_cell.angle_alpha   90.00
_cell.angle_beta   90.00
_cell.angle_gamma   90.00
#
_symmetry.space_group_name_H-M   'P 1'
#
loop_
_entity.id
_entity.type
_entity.pdbx_description
1 polymer ?
#
loop_
_entity_poly.entity_id
_entity_poly.type
_entity_poly.pdbx_seq_one_letter_code
_entity_poly.pdbx_strand_id
1 'polypeptide(L)'
;MYEFPHGLEELEGIANRTDFDLGSHTKNQSDFKISAEVMKNKDSTTKLAVQNSESKDWFIPYVIEPSAGVDRGVLALLNEAYREEKLENDNTRIVLALKPHLSPIKAAVIPLKRNNEELVNRARNIKKDLQSLGLGRVILENSGNIGKGYRRHDEI
;
A
#
# COMPACT_ATOMS: atom_id res chain seq x y z
N MET A 1 -16.27 -1.58 3.07
CA MET A 1 -16.80 -0.46 2.26
C MET A 1 -16.04 0.81 2.62
N TYR A 2 -15.82 1.71 1.67
CA TYR A 2 -15.24 3.04 1.86
C TYR A 2 -16.10 4.07 1.13
N GLU A 3 -16.29 5.24 1.74
CA GLU A 3 -17.07 6.34 1.17
C GLU A 3 -16.17 7.19 0.28
N PHE A 4 -16.17 6.91 -1.03
CA PHE A 4 -15.48 7.75 -2.00
C PHE A 4 -16.33 9.00 -2.30
N PRO A 5 -15.73 10.08 -2.85
CA PRO A 5 -16.48 11.27 -3.23
C PRO A 5 -17.64 11.02 -4.23
N HIS A 6 -17.57 9.94 -5.01
CA HIS A 6 -18.60 9.53 -5.95
C HIS A 6 -19.61 8.51 -5.38
N GLY A 7 -19.40 8.02 -4.15
CA GLY A 7 -20.29 7.07 -3.49
C GLY A 7 -19.58 6.00 -2.68
N LEU A 8 -20.39 5.15 -2.04
CA LEU A 8 -19.90 4.04 -1.22
C LEU A 8 -19.51 2.85 -2.11
N GLU A 9 -18.24 2.44 -2.06
CA GLU A 9 -17.74 1.28 -2.81
C GLU A 9 -16.95 0.30 -1.94
N GLU A 10 -16.71 -0.89 -2.47
CA GLU A 10 -15.93 -1.94 -1.81
C GLU A 10 -14.43 -1.63 -1.87
N LEU A 11 -13.76 -1.71 -0.72
CA LEU A 11 -12.30 -1.53 -0.61
C LEU A 11 -11.57 -2.87 -0.48
N GLU A 12 -12.13 -3.75 0.34
CA GLU A 12 -11.63 -5.08 0.65
C GLU A 12 -12.83 -6.00 0.89
N GLY A 13 -12.72 -7.22 0.38
CA GLY A 13 -13.64 -8.31 0.62
C GLY A 13 -12.98 -9.36 1.50
N ILE A 14 -13.67 -9.81 2.56
CA ILE A 14 -13.21 -10.90 3.42
C ILE A 14 -14.12 -12.09 3.17
N ALA A 15 -13.64 -13.03 2.36
CA ALA A 15 -14.39 -14.22 1.98
C ALA A 15 -14.07 -15.41 2.90
N ASN A 16 -15.07 -16.22 3.20
CA ASN A 16 -14.86 -17.56 3.75
C ASN A 16 -15.06 -18.56 2.61
N ARG A 17 -13.96 -19.08 2.08
CA ARG A 17 -13.95 -19.97 0.91
C ARG A 17 -14.01 -21.43 1.29
N THR A 18 -13.91 -21.74 2.58
CA THR A 18 -13.87 -23.10 3.11
C THR A 18 -12.76 -23.91 2.42
N ASP A 19 -13.00 -25.15 2.02
CA ASP A 19 -12.02 -26.02 1.37
C ASP A 19 -12.08 -26.00 -0.17
N PHE A 20 -12.84 -25.10 -0.79
CA PHE A 20 -13.09 -25.09 -2.23
C PHE A 20 -11.81 -24.97 -3.07
N ASP A 21 -10.92 -24.03 -2.76
CA ASP A 21 -9.75 -23.75 -3.61
C ASP A 21 -8.75 -24.91 -3.57
N LEU A 22 -8.31 -25.28 -2.37
CA LEU A 22 -7.37 -26.38 -2.18
C LEU A 22 -8.00 -27.71 -2.59
N GLY A 23 -9.29 -27.91 -2.30
CA GLY A 23 -10.06 -29.07 -2.72
C GLY A 23 -10.13 -29.21 -4.23
N SER A 24 -10.32 -28.11 -4.97
CA SER A 24 -10.33 -28.11 -6.43
C SER A 24 -8.96 -28.40 -7.05
N HIS A 25 -7.87 -28.06 -6.35
CA HIS A 25 -6.50 -28.17 -6.88
C HIS A 25 -5.67 -29.35 -6.34
N THR A 26 -6.16 -30.09 -5.34
CA THR A 26 -5.44 -31.23 -4.76
C THR A 26 -5.49 -32.49 -5.63
N LYS A 27 -4.41 -33.28 -5.63
CA LYS A 27 -4.39 -34.65 -6.11
C LYS A 27 -5.21 -35.57 -5.20
N ASN A 28 -5.78 -36.63 -5.77
CA ASN A 28 -6.57 -37.66 -5.08
C ASN A 28 -7.67 -37.07 -4.19
N GLN A 29 -8.53 -36.23 -4.75
CA GLN A 29 -9.63 -35.58 -4.00
C GLN A 29 -10.48 -36.57 -3.19
N SER A 30 -10.66 -37.80 -3.70
CA SER A 30 -11.40 -38.88 -3.02
C SER A 30 -10.79 -39.35 -1.70
N ASP A 31 -9.50 -39.07 -1.46
CA ASP A 31 -8.82 -39.42 -0.20
C ASP A 31 -9.25 -38.49 0.95
N PHE A 32 -9.91 -37.36 0.65
CA PHE A 32 -10.25 -36.31 1.60
C PHE A 32 -11.76 -36.06 1.67
N LYS A 33 -12.23 -35.62 2.85
CA LYS A 33 -13.59 -35.14 3.03
C LYS A 33 -13.66 -33.66 2.66
N ILE A 34 -13.87 -33.38 1.37
CA ILE A 34 -14.10 -32.03 0.86
C ILE A 34 -15.59 -31.72 1.01
N SER A 35 -15.88 -30.60 1.66
CA SER A 35 -17.24 -30.14 1.95
C SER A 35 -17.83 -29.27 0.84
N ALA A 36 -17.01 -28.48 0.15
CA ALA A 36 -17.42 -27.70 -1.00
C ALA A 36 -17.64 -28.57 -2.25
N GLU A 37 -18.49 -28.09 -3.16
CA GLU A 37 -18.64 -28.71 -4.48
C GLU A 37 -17.41 -28.41 -5.33
N VAL A 38 -16.67 -29.45 -5.73
CA VAL A 38 -15.45 -29.32 -6.53
C VAL A 38 -15.51 -30.19 -7.78
N MET A 39 -14.93 -29.72 -8.87
CA MET A 39 -14.77 -30.55 -10.07
C MET A 39 -13.69 -31.60 -9.87
N LYS A 40 -13.83 -32.74 -10.57
CA LYS A 40 -12.82 -33.80 -10.55
C LYS A 40 -11.51 -33.32 -11.18
N ASN A 41 -10.45 -33.27 -10.37
CA ASN A 41 -9.09 -32.94 -10.79
C ASN A 41 -8.29 -34.22 -11.04
N LYS A 42 -7.80 -34.40 -12.28
CA LYS A 42 -7.00 -35.56 -12.70
C LYS A 42 -5.52 -35.24 -12.92
N ASP A 43 -5.18 -33.95 -12.97
CA ASP A 43 -3.89 -33.47 -13.46
C ASP A 43 -2.95 -33.07 -12.33
N SER A 44 -3.51 -32.73 -11.16
CA SER A 44 -2.71 -32.34 -10.01
C SER A 44 -1.77 -33.47 -9.59
N THR A 45 -0.49 -33.14 -9.44
CA THR A 45 0.57 -34.08 -9.08
C THR A 45 0.81 -34.15 -7.57
N THR A 46 0.28 -33.18 -6.81
CA THR A 46 0.57 -32.98 -5.39
C THR A 46 -0.69 -32.97 -4.54
N LYS A 47 -0.63 -33.56 -3.35
CA LYS A 47 -1.70 -33.49 -2.34
C LYS A 47 -1.59 -32.16 -1.60
N LEU A 48 -2.57 -31.28 -1.75
CA LEU A 48 -2.66 -29.97 -1.09
C LEU A 48 -3.47 -30.10 0.20
N ALA A 49 -2.97 -30.92 1.13
CA ALA A 49 -3.63 -31.26 2.38
C ALA A 49 -2.66 -31.09 3.56
N VAL A 50 -3.22 -30.97 4.76
CA VAL A 50 -2.46 -30.89 6.01
C VAL A 50 -2.82 -32.08 6.89
N GLN A 51 -1.85 -32.57 7.66
CA GLN A 51 -2.08 -33.64 8.63
C GLN A 51 -2.34 -33.05 10.01
N ASN A 52 -3.39 -33.51 10.68
CA ASN A 52 -3.66 -33.18 12.07
C ASN A 52 -2.56 -33.78 12.96
N SER A 53 -1.96 -32.95 13.82
CA SER A 53 -0.83 -33.37 14.68
C SER A 53 -1.22 -34.42 15.72
N GLU A 54 -2.47 -34.40 16.19
CA GLU A 54 -3.00 -35.30 17.22
C GLU A 54 -3.59 -36.57 16.61
N SER A 55 -4.58 -36.44 15.72
CA SER A 55 -5.27 -37.61 15.16
C SER A 55 -4.48 -38.29 14.04
N LYS A 56 -3.47 -37.63 13.48
CA LYS A 56 -2.71 -38.05 12.28
C LYS A 56 -3.55 -38.18 11.01
N ASP A 57 -4.80 -37.72 11.01
CA ASP A 57 -5.65 -37.69 9.82
C ASP A 57 -5.25 -36.56 8.89
N TRP A 58 -5.42 -36.78 7.59
CA TRP A 58 -5.23 -35.74 6.58
C TRP A 58 -6.55 -35.05 6.26
N PHE A 59 -6.52 -33.73 6.10
CA PHE A 59 -7.68 -32.93 5.73
C PHE A 59 -7.29 -31.74 4.84
N ILE A 60 -8.27 -31.20 4.12
CA ILE A 60 -8.12 -29.96 3.37
C ILE A 60 -8.49 -28.80 4.29
N PRO A 61 -7.57 -27.86 4.59
CA PRO A 61 -7.87 -26.76 5.49
C PRO A 61 -8.82 -25.76 4.83
N TYR A 62 -9.60 -25.08 5.67
CA TYR A 62 -10.46 -23.99 5.22
C TYR A 62 -9.65 -22.70 5.02
N VAL A 63 -10.06 -21.91 4.03
CA VAL A 63 -9.43 -20.64 3.67
C VAL A 63 -10.35 -19.48 4.01
N ILE A 64 -9.84 -18.56 4.84
CA ILE A 64 -10.37 -17.20 4.96
C ILE A 64 -9.49 -16.31 4.09
N GLU A 65 -10.09 -15.63 3.13
CA GLU A 65 -9.39 -14.81 2.13
C GLU A 65 -9.77 -13.33 2.30
N PRO A 66 -8.91 -12.52 2.95
CA PRO A 66 -8.93 -11.07 2.82
C PRO A 66 -8.31 -10.66 1.48
N SER A 67 -9.08 -10.00 0.63
CA SER A 67 -8.64 -9.55 -0.69
C SER A 67 -8.94 -8.06 -0.84
N ALA A 68 -7.87 -7.26 -0.91
CA ALA A 68 -7.93 -5.80 -1.03
C ALA A 68 -7.34 -5.33 -2.35
N GLY A 69 -8.02 -4.40 -3.01
CA GLY A 69 -7.53 -3.78 -4.26
C GLY A 69 -6.50 -2.69 -3.96
N VAL A 70 -5.26 -2.85 -4.42
CA VAL A 70 -4.17 -1.89 -4.18
C VAL A 70 -4.53 -0.50 -4.70
N ASP A 71 -5.03 -0.39 -5.94
CA ASP A 71 -5.41 0.89 -6.55
C ASP A 71 -6.53 1.59 -5.77
N ARG A 72 -7.54 0.84 -5.32
CA ARG A 72 -8.62 1.37 -4.48
C ARG A 72 -8.09 1.84 -3.12
N GLY A 73 -7.17 1.07 -2.53
CA GLY A 73 -6.46 1.46 -1.31
C GLY A 73 -5.71 2.79 -1.46
N VAL A 74 -4.95 2.95 -2.55
CA VAL A 74 -4.24 4.20 -2.85
C VAL A 74 -5.22 5.35 -3.04
N LEU A 75 -6.29 5.16 -3.82
CA LEU A 75 -7.31 6.19 -4.04
C LEU A 75 -7.99 6.61 -2.73
N ALA A 76 -8.34 5.65 -1.87
CA ALA A 76 -8.94 5.93 -0.57
C ALA A 76 -8.00 6.76 0.31
N LEU A 77 -6.71 6.41 0.36
CA LEU A 77 -5.71 7.18 1.10
C LEU A 77 -5.54 8.60 0.55
N LEU A 78 -5.55 8.77 -0.76
CA LEU A 78 -5.47 10.09 -1.39
C LEU A 78 -6.69 10.95 -1.06
N ASN A 79 -7.89 10.37 -1.14
CA ASN A 79 -9.14 11.10 -0.85
C ASN A 79 -9.21 11.52 0.62
N GLU A 80 -8.82 10.65 1.55
CA GLU A 80 -8.79 10.98 2.98
C GLU A 80 -7.74 12.04 3.32
N ALA A 81 -6.61 12.03 2.61
CA ALA A 81 -5.53 12.98 2.82
C ALA A 81 -5.77 14.35 2.16
N TYR A 82 -6.57 14.41 1.10
CA TYR A 82 -6.80 15.63 0.33
C TYR A 82 -7.54 16.69 1.16
N ARG A 83 -6.95 17.88 1.28
CA ARG A 83 -7.53 19.01 2.01
C ARG A 83 -7.29 20.32 1.27
N GLU A 84 -8.32 21.16 1.24
CA GLU A 84 -8.20 22.57 0.87
C GLU A 84 -8.17 23.43 2.13
N GLU A 85 -7.06 24.12 2.37
CA GLU A 85 -6.89 25.01 3.52
C GLU A 85 -6.94 26.48 3.07
N LYS A 86 -7.71 27.30 3.79
CA LYS A 86 -7.70 28.76 3.65
C LYS A 86 -6.55 29.36 4.46
N LEU A 87 -5.78 30.23 3.84
CA LEU A 87 -4.67 30.97 4.45
C LEU A 87 -5.12 32.37 4.86
N GLU A 88 -4.33 33.02 5.72
CA GLU A 88 -4.63 34.34 6.32
C GLU A 88 -4.85 35.47 5.30
N ASN A 89 -4.33 35.30 4.09
CA ASN A 89 -4.31 36.28 3.01
C ASN A 89 -5.29 35.94 1.87
N ASP A 90 -6.44 35.35 2.21
CA ASP A 90 -7.53 34.92 1.30
C ASP A 90 -7.11 33.95 0.18
N ASN A 91 -5.88 33.44 0.23
CA ASN A 91 -5.39 32.40 -0.67
C ASN A 91 -5.76 31.02 -0.13
N THR A 92 -5.91 30.05 -1.02
CA THR A 92 -6.06 28.64 -0.65
C THR A 92 -4.79 27.87 -0.92
N ARG A 93 -4.63 26.73 -0.25
CA ARG A 93 -3.64 25.71 -0.62
C ARG A 93 -4.27 24.33 -0.59
N ILE A 94 -3.81 23.47 -1.50
CA ILE A 94 -4.10 22.05 -1.46
C ILE A 94 -2.99 21.40 -0.64
N VAL A 95 -3.39 20.56 0.31
CA VAL A 95 -2.47 19.75 1.12
C VAL A 95 -2.89 18.30 1.00
N LEU A 96 -1.93 17.43 0.68
CA LEU A 96 -2.11 16.00 0.76
C LEU A 96 -1.59 15.51 2.12
N ALA A 97 -2.46 15.53 3.14
CA ALA A 97 -2.14 15.20 4.52
C ALA A 97 -1.97 13.69 4.75
N LEU A 98 -1.13 13.05 3.93
CA LEU A 98 -0.80 11.64 4.05
C LEU A 98 -0.17 11.36 5.41
N LYS A 99 -0.45 10.17 5.95
CA LYS A 99 0.27 9.69 7.14
C LYS A 99 1.78 9.71 6.86
N PRO A 100 2.63 10.27 7.74
CA PRO A 100 4.03 10.53 7.41
C PRO A 100 4.81 9.31 6.89
N HIS A 101 4.51 8.10 7.39
CA HIS A 101 5.17 6.88 6.93
C HIS A 101 4.70 6.39 5.55
N LEU A 102 3.58 6.87 5.01
CA LEU A 102 3.08 6.58 3.65
C LEU A 102 3.46 7.66 2.64
N SER A 103 3.82 8.88 3.08
CA SER A 103 4.21 9.95 2.16
C SER A 103 5.33 9.50 1.20
N PRO A 104 5.25 9.82 -0.11
CA PRO A 104 6.24 9.41 -1.09
C PRO A 104 7.62 10.02 -0.84
N ILE A 105 7.70 11.15 -0.14
CA ILE A 105 8.93 11.88 0.18
C ILE A 105 8.90 12.28 1.65
N LYS A 106 9.84 11.76 2.45
CA LYS A 106 9.88 12.03 3.90
C LYS A 106 10.46 13.39 4.23
N ALA A 107 11.40 13.84 3.41
CA ALA A 107 12.01 15.16 3.54
C ALA A 107 12.48 15.66 2.18
N ALA A 108 12.27 16.95 1.96
CA ALA A 108 12.82 17.69 0.82
C ALA A 108 13.84 18.70 1.34
N VAL A 109 15.09 18.57 0.91
CA VAL A 109 16.16 19.53 1.22
C VAL A 109 16.20 20.55 0.09
N ILE A 110 15.99 21.82 0.41
CA ILE A 110 15.88 22.91 -0.57
C ILE A 110 16.99 23.94 -0.30
N PRO A 111 17.98 24.12 -1.19
CA PRO A 111 18.97 25.19 -1.06
C PRO A 111 18.32 26.55 -1.37
N LEU A 112 18.52 27.53 -0.49
CA LEU A 112 17.91 28.86 -0.64
C LEU A 112 18.41 29.61 -1.89
N LYS A 113 19.72 29.54 -2.15
CA LYS A 113 20.34 30.05 -3.39
C LYS A 113 20.93 28.88 -4.16
N ARG A 114 20.54 28.76 -5.42
CA ARG A 114 20.82 27.59 -6.25
C ARG A 114 22.06 27.71 -7.10
N ASN A 115 22.44 28.95 -7.38
CA ASN A 115 23.69 29.31 -8.04
C ASN A 115 24.87 29.37 -7.05
N ASN A 116 24.62 29.25 -5.75
CA ASN A 116 25.68 29.16 -4.76
C ASN A 116 26.05 27.70 -4.56
N GLU A 117 27.19 27.29 -5.11
CA GLU A 117 27.67 25.91 -5.07
C GLU A 117 27.92 25.40 -3.64
N GLU A 118 28.40 26.26 -2.74
CA GLU A 118 28.63 25.92 -1.33
C GLU A 118 27.32 25.50 -0.66
N LEU A 119 26.24 26.27 -0.85
CA LEU A 119 24.92 25.95 -0.31
C LEU A 119 24.33 24.68 -0.93
N VAL A 120 24.48 24.48 -2.24
CA VAL A 120 23.99 23.28 -2.91
C VAL A 120 24.76 22.04 -2.44
N ASN A 121 26.08 22.14 -2.24
CA ASN A 121 26.90 21.06 -1.71
C ASN A 121 26.53 20.73 -0.26
N ARG A 122 26.28 21.75 0.56
CA ARG A 122 25.78 21.55 1.93
C ARG A 122 24.41 20.87 1.95
N ALA A 123 23.49 21.27 1.07
CA ALA A 123 22.19 20.63 0.93
C ALA A 123 22.31 19.16 0.48
N ARG A 124 23.23 18.85 -0.43
CA ARG A 124 23.53 17.45 -0.83
C ARG A 124 24.01 16.61 0.36
N ASN A 125 24.86 17.17 1.22
CA ASN A 125 25.35 16.47 2.41
C ASN A 125 24.22 16.22 3.41
N ILE A 126 23.42 17.24 3.73
CA ILE A 126 22.23 17.09 4.59
C ILE A 126 21.28 16.03 4.03
N LYS A 127 21.03 16.03 2.71
CA LYS A 127 20.21 15.00 2.06
C LYS A 127 20.78 13.59 2.25
N LYS A 128 22.11 13.42 2.19
CA LYS A 128 22.77 12.13 2.44
C LYS A 128 22.64 11.71 3.90
N ASP A 129 22.84 12.64 4.84
CA ASP A 129 22.76 12.39 6.27
C ASP A 129 21.34 12.00 6.69
N LEU A 130 20.31 12.66 6.15
CA LEU A 130 18.92 12.28 6.39
C LEU A 130 18.57 10.95 5.73
N GLN A 131 19.10 10.67 4.54
CA GLN A 131 18.86 9.42 3.83
C GLN A 131 19.48 8.21 4.55
N SER A 132 20.63 8.39 5.22
CA SER A 132 21.32 7.33 5.95
C SER A 132 20.58 6.87 7.21
N LEU A 133 19.64 7.67 7.72
CA LEU A 133 18.74 7.27 8.81
C LEU A 133 17.78 6.15 8.42
N GLY A 134 17.60 5.86 7.11
CA GLY A 134 16.73 4.77 6.65
C GLY A 134 15.23 5.02 6.86
N LEU A 135 14.82 6.26 7.17
CA LEU A 135 13.42 6.60 7.47
C LEU A 135 12.53 6.72 6.23
N GLY A 136 13.11 6.63 5.03
CA GLY A 136 12.41 6.68 3.74
C GLY A 136 13.13 7.55 2.72
N ARG A 137 12.43 7.91 1.64
CA ARG A 137 12.99 8.70 0.53
C ARG A 137 13.21 10.15 0.96
N VAL A 138 14.45 10.63 0.80
CA VAL A 138 14.81 12.04 0.95
C VAL A 138 15.25 12.60 -0.40
N ILE A 139 14.79 13.78 -0.77
CA ILE A 139 15.15 14.42 -2.04
C ILE A 139 15.92 15.72 -1.83
N LEU A 140 16.74 16.07 -2.82
CA LEU A 140 17.28 17.41 -2.98
C LEU A 140 16.45 18.10 -4.05
N GLU A 141 15.77 19.18 -3.68
CA GLU A 141 14.90 19.92 -4.60
C GLU A 141 15.57 21.25 -4.99
N ASN A 142 15.99 21.34 -6.26
CA ASN A 142 16.76 22.47 -6.78
C ASN A 142 16.07 23.17 -7.97
N SER A 143 14.75 23.01 -8.15
CA SER A 143 13.99 23.56 -9.28
C SER A 143 12.93 24.60 -8.85
N GLY A 144 12.53 25.52 -9.75
CA GLY A 144 11.45 26.50 -9.52
C GLY A 144 11.81 27.80 -8.78
N ASN A 145 10.97 28.30 -7.89
CA ASN A 145 11.35 29.26 -6.84
C ASN A 145 11.06 28.59 -5.48
N ILE A 146 11.51 29.15 -4.36
CA ILE A 146 11.34 28.48 -3.05
C ILE A 146 9.86 28.30 -2.68
N GLY A 147 9.01 29.30 -2.97
CA GLY A 147 7.57 29.24 -2.73
C GLY A 147 6.89 28.11 -3.52
N LYS A 148 7.25 27.93 -4.80
CA LYS A 148 6.77 26.80 -5.63
C LYS A 148 7.30 25.47 -5.12
N GLY A 149 8.51 25.44 -4.55
CA GLY A 149 9.04 24.27 -3.85
C GLY A 149 8.15 23.85 -2.69
N TYR A 150 7.78 24.79 -1.82
CA TYR A 150 6.84 24.53 -0.72
C TYR A 150 5.48 24.06 -1.22
N ARG A 151 4.85 24.80 -2.15
CA ARG A 151 3.53 24.43 -2.69
C ARG A 151 3.52 23.04 -3.34
N ARG A 152 4.56 22.70 -4.11
CA ARG A 152 4.66 21.37 -4.72
C ARG A 152 4.76 20.26 -3.67
N HIS A 153 5.41 20.53 -2.54
CA HIS A 153 5.58 19.55 -1.47
C HIS A 153 4.38 19.45 -0.53
N ASP A 154 3.56 20.49 -0.42
CA ASP A 154 2.27 20.41 0.26
C ASP A 154 1.29 19.52 -0.55
N GLU A 155 1.35 19.56 -1.88
CA GLU A 155 0.47 18.81 -2.78
C GLU A 155 0.80 17.30 -2.93
N ILE A 156 1.94 16.81 -2.41
CA ILE A 156 2.43 15.42 -2.65
C ILE A 156 2.87 14.64 -1.39
#